data_AF-A0A524FIL7-F1
#
_entry.id   AF-A0A524FIL7-F1
#
_cell.length_a   1.000
_cell.length_b   1.000
_cell.length_c   1.000
_cell.angle_alpha   90.00
_cell.angle_beta   90.00
_cell.angle_gamma   90.00
#
_symmetry.space_group_name_H-M   'P 1'
#
loop_
_entity.id
_entity.type
_entity.pdbx_description
1 polymer ?
#
loop_
_entity_poly.entity_id
_entity_poly.type
_entity_poly.pdbx_seq_one_letter_code
_entity_poly.pdbx_strand_id
1 'polypeptide(L)'
;MSEKQIFNIDKRRLTTYYERIRNQSPSLPETETLAKFLLSQSVGNSYDQVLMVLNYYKEKIRDNVNILEFAFEWIRAQNIRLEYKKHLNKAQYSNLDLAIDDCIFLFFISYDRHLRRILKENIKEYEVSALYEALFSPDNKDFNIIRMLEEHKSIVPTFFKETKRIDTSIITLRNGLLEVIKDDFDR
;
A
#
# COMPACT_ATOMS: atom_id res chain seq x y z
N MET A 1 -13.28 -2.72 -18.37
CA MET A 1 -13.57 -3.64 -17.24
C MET A 1 -14.29 -2.85 -16.17
N SER A 2 -15.34 -3.37 -15.53
CA SER A 2 -15.94 -2.64 -14.41
C SER A 2 -14.93 -2.60 -13.26
N GLU A 3 -14.70 -1.40 -12.68
CA GLU A 3 -13.80 -1.18 -11.53
C GLU A 3 -13.98 -2.23 -10.41
N LYS A 4 -15.19 -2.81 -10.28
CA LYS A 4 -15.53 -3.83 -9.28
C LYS A 4 -14.74 -5.14 -9.36
N GLN A 5 -14.12 -5.49 -10.48
CA GLN A 5 -13.37 -6.77 -10.59
C GLN A 5 -11.91 -6.67 -10.10
N ILE A 6 -11.27 -5.50 -10.21
CA ILE A 6 -9.82 -5.33 -9.97
C ILE A 6 -9.49 -5.29 -8.47
N PHE A 7 -10.40 -4.78 -7.66
CA PHE A 7 -10.13 -4.60 -6.25
C PHE A 7 -10.44 -5.84 -5.41
N ASN A 8 -11.22 -6.82 -5.88
CA ASN A 8 -11.74 -7.84 -4.97
C ASN A 8 -10.69 -8.86 -4.51
N ILE A 9 -10.66 -9.08 -3.20
CA ILE A 9 -9.92 -10.16 -2.55
C ILE A 9 -10.93 -11.08 -1.87
N ASP A 10 -10.67 -12.39 -1.88
CA ASP A 10 -11.49 -13.36 -1.14
C ASP A 10 -11.14 -13.32 0.35
N LYS A 11 -11.73 -12.35 1.07
CA LYS A 11 -11.49 -12.17 2.51
C LYS A 11 -11.77 -13.43 3.30
N ARG A 12 -12.83 -14.18 2.98
CA ARG A 12 -13.19 -15.41 3.71
C ARG A 12 -12.08 -16.45 3.62
N ARG A 13 -11.56 -16.67 2.42
CA ARG A 13 -10.43 -17.58 2.19
C ARG A 13 -9.18 -17.08 2.90
N LEU A 14 -8.86 -15.79 2.78
CA LEU A 14 -7.70 -15.18 3.42
C LEU A 14 -7.75 -15.25 4.96
N THR A 15 -8.89 -14.96 5.57
CA THR A 15 -9.10 -15.13 7.02
C THR A 15 -8.89 -16.58 7.45
N THR A 16 -9.39 -17.54 6.67
CA THR A 16 -9.20 -18.97 6.98
C THR A 16 -7.72 -19.36 6.97
N TYR A 17 -6.94 -18.83 6.01
CA TYR A 17 -5.50 -19.05 5.96
C TYR A 17 -4.77 -18.39 7.13
N TYR A 18 -5.12 -17.14 7.45
CA TYR A 18 -4.56 -16.44 8.60
C TYR A 18 -4.79 -17.22 9.91
N GLU A 19 -6.01 -17.70 10.16
CA GLU A 19 -6.30 -18.46 11.38
C GLU A 19 -5.53 -19.78 11.45
N ARG A 20 -5.26 -20.44 10.31
CA ARG A 20 -4.39 -21.64 10.29
C ARG A 20 -2.98 -21.31 10.76
N ILE A 21 -2.39 -20.21 10.28
CA ILE A 21 -1.04 -19.78 10.66
C ILE A 21 -1.01 -19.37 12.14
N ARG A 22 -2.02 -18.62 12.60
CA ARG A 22 -2.17 -18.23 14.00
C ARG A 22 -2.27 -19.46 14.92
N ASN A 23 -3.05 -20.47 14.54
CA ASN A 23 -3.20 -21.70 15.33
C ASN A 23 -1.94 -22.57 15.35
N GLN A 24 -1.08 -22.48 14.33
CA GLN A 24 0.23 -23.15 14.32
C GLN A 24 1.26 -22.48 15.23
N SER A 25 1.05 -21.23 15.61
CA SER A 25 1.99 -20.46 16.44
C SER A 25 1.25 -19.49 17.36
N PRO A 26 0.44 -19.99 18.32
CA PRO A 26 -0.48 -19.18 19.12
C PRO A 26 0.22 -18.18 20.06
N SER A 27 1.51 -18.38 20.33
CA SER A 27 2.32 -17.51 21.18
C SER A 27 2.96 -16.33 20.45
N LEU A 28 2.89 -16.27 19.11
CA LEU A 28 3.50 -15.18 18.36
C LEU A 28 2.68 -13.89 18.49
N PRO A 29 3.36 -12.73 18.54
CA PRO A 29 2.69 -11.45 18.37
C PRO A 29 1.87 -11.39 17.09
N GLU A 30 0.81 -10.59 17.10
CA GLU A 30 -0.10 -10.43 15.97
C GLU A 30 0.64 -9.96 14.71
N THR A 31 1.58 -9.00 14.82
CA THR A 31 2.36 -8.49 13.68
C THR A 31 3.31 -9.54 13.11
N GLU A 32 3.88 -10.41 13.93
CA GLU A 32 4.71 -11.54 13.49
C GLU A 32 3.87 -12.60 12.77
N THR A 33 2.69 -12.91 13.30
CA THR A 33 1.73 -13.83 12.66
C THR A 33 1.30 -13.28 11.30
N LEU A 34 1.01 -11.98 11.22
CA LEU A 34 0.66 -11.31 9.97
C LEU A 34 1.83 -11.25 8.98
N ALA A 35 3.06 -11.05 9.44
CA ALA A 35 4.22 -11.08 8.55
C ALA A 35 4.39 -12.47 7.90
N LYS A 36 4.24 -13.55 8.67
CA LYS A 36 4.22 -14.93 8.12
C LYS A 36 3.07 -15.12 7.14
N PHE A 37 1.89 -14.63 7.48
CA PHE A 37 0.72 -14.71 6.61
C PHE A 37 0.95 -13.99 5.27
N LEU A 38 1.42 -12.74 5.28
CA LEU A 38 1.70 -11.97 4.07
C LEU A 38 2.75 -12.64 3.19
N LEU A 39 3.86 -13.12 3.78
CA LEU A 39 4.86 -13.88 3.04
C LEU A 39 4.29 -15.16 2.41
N SER A 40 3.41 -15.87 3.11
CA SER A 40 2.73 -17.05 2.53
C SER A 40 1.84 -16.71 1.33
N GLN A 41 1.41 -15.45 1.22
CA GLN A 41 0.66 -14.92 0.08
C GLN A 41 1.57 -14.28 -0.97
N SER A 42 2.89 -14.47 -0.87
CA SER A 42 3.90 -13.82 -1.73
C SER A 42 3.82 -12.29 -1.69
N VAL A 43 3.51 -11.73 -0.52
CA VAL A 43 3.49 -10.28 -0.28
C VAL A 43 4.69 -9.86 0.58
N GLY A 44 5.47 -8.92 0.04
CA GLY A 44 6.71 -8.44 0.64
C GLY A 44 7.88 -9.40 0.43
N ASN A 45 9.10 -8.86 0.54
CA ASN A 45 10.30 -9.55 0.04
C ASN A 45 10.99 -10.33 1.15
N SER A 46 10.89 -9.84 2.39
CA SER A 46 11.44 -10.50 3.56
C SER A 46 10.55 -10.30 4.78
N TYR A 47 10.69 -11.23 5.71
CA TYR A 47 9.97 -11.20 6.98
C TYR A 47 10.22 -9.90 7.74
N ASP A 48 11.48 -9.48 7.83
CA ASP A 48 11.88 -8.29 8.58
C ASP A 48 11.30 -7.01 7.98
N GLN A 49 11.25 -6.91 6.64
CA GLN A 49 10.66 -5.75 5.95
C GLN A 49 9.15 -5.67 6.21
N VAL A 50 8.45 -6.79 6.04
CA VAL A 50 7.01 -6.85 6.29
C VAL A 50 6.70 -6.53 7.75
N LEU A 51 7.45 -7.13 8.67
CA LEU A 51 7.29 -6.89 10.10
C LEU A 51 7.54 -5.43 10.47
N MET A 52 8.54 -4.78 9.86
CA MET A 52 8.85 -3.37 10.10
C MET A 52 7.68 -2.46 9.68
N VAL A 53 7.09 -2.70 8.50
CA VAL A 53 5.91 -1.96 8.03
C VAL A 53 4.71 -2.20 8.95
N LEU A 54 4.43 -3.46 9.31
CA LEU A 54 3.33 -3.80 10.20
C LEU A 54 3.46 -3.14 11.56
N ASN A 55 4.65 -3.18 12.17
CA ASN A 55 4.91 -2.55 13.46
C ASN A 55 4.76 -1.03 13.40
N TYR A 56 5.22 -0.39 12.30
CA TYR A 56 5.06 1.06 12.14
C TYR A 56 3.60 1.47 11.96
N TYR A 57 2.86 0.81 11.06
CA TYR A 57 1.48 1.19 10.72
C TYR A 57 0.43 0.70 11.71
N LYS A 58 0.74 -0.26 12.58
CA LYS A 58 -0.18 -0.72 13.63
C LYS A 58 -0.78 0.44 14.42
N GLU A 59 0.05 1.39 14.84
CA GLU A 59 -0.38 2.55 15.64
C GLU A 59 -1.12 3.63 14.81
N LYS A 60 -1.12 3.50 13.48
CA LYS A 60 -1.71 4.43 12.51
C LYS A 60 -3.03 3.94 11.93
N ILE A 61 -3.40 2.68 12.19
CA ILE A 61 -4.70 2.10 11.85
C ILE A 61 -5.75 2.63 12.84
N ARG A 62 -6.99 2.85 12.40
CA ARG A 62 -8.08 3.30 13.28
C ARG A 62 -8.32 2.28 14.39
N ASP A 63 -8.65 2.76 15.59
CA ASP A 63 -8.78 1.90 16.78
C ASP A 63 -9.86 0.81 16.65
N ASN A 64 -10.86 1.01 15.77
CA ASN A 64 -11.92 0.05 15.49
C ASN A 64 -11.64 -0.86 14.27
N VAL A 65 -10.45 -0.78 13.67
CA VAL A 65 -10.06 -1.58 12.51
C VAL A 65 -8.99 -2.58 12.93
N ASN A 66 -9.24 -3.86 12.62
CA ASN A 66 -8.28 -4.93 12.87
C ASN A 66 -7.07 -4.80 11.92
N ILE A 67 -5.85 -4.97 12.42
CA ILE A 67 -4.63 -4.93 11.59
C ILE A 67 -4.60 -6.02 10.48
N LEU A 68 -5.37 -7.10 10.63
CA LEU A 68 -5.62 -8.05 9.55
C LEU A 68 -6.29 -7.40 8.32
N GLU A 69 -7.15 -6.41 8.52
CA GLU A 69 -7.74 -5.64 7.41
C GLU A 69 -6.67 -4.84 6.66
N PHE A 70 -5.66 -4.30 7.37
CA PHE A 70 -4.51 -3.66 6.73
C PHE A 70 -3.68 -4.67 5.91
N ALA A 71 -3.45 -5.87 6.43
CA ALA A 71 -2.77 -6.93 5.68
C ALA A 71 -3.54 -7.34 4.41
N PHE A 72 -4.87 -7.38 4.49
CA PHE A 72 -5.74 -7.59 3.33
C PHE A 72 -5.58 -6.49 2.28
N GLU A 73 -5.45 -5.23 2.69
CA GLU A 73 -5.20 -4.14 1.76
C GLU A 73 -3.82 -4.20 1.12
N TRP A 74 -2.81 -4.79 1.76
CA TRP A 74 -1.52 -5.05 1.13
C TRP A 74 -1.63 -6.12 0.04
N ILE A 75 -2.35 -7.22 0.29
CA ILE A 75 -2.63 -8.23 -0.75
C ILE A 75 -3.40 -7.58 -1.91
N ARG A 76 -4.36 -6.70 -1.60
CA ARG A 76 -5.11 -5.95 -2.63
C ARG A 76 -4.20 -5.06 -3.46
N ALA A 77 -3.25 -4.36 -2.84
CA ALA A 77 -2.27 -3.54 -3.53
C ALA A 77 -1.49 -4.34 -4.57
N GLN A 78 -1.04 -5.55 -4.23
CA GLN A 78 -0.34 -6.43 -5.17
C GLN A 78 -1.23 -6.84 -6.36
N ASN A 79 -2.52 -7.14 -6.13
CA ASN A 79 -3.45 -7.42 -7.22
C ASN A 79 -3.68 -6.20 -8.13
N ILE A 80 -3.85 -5.00 -7.56
CA ILE A 80 -3.97 -3.75 -8.32
C ILE A 80 -2.72 -3.53 -9.16
N ARG A 81 -1.54 -3.81 -8.60
CA ARG A 81 -0.27 -3.71 -9.31
C ARG A 81 -0.21 -4.57 -10.55
N LEU A 82 -0.56 -5.85 -10.41
CA LEU A 82 -0.58 -6.77 -11.54
C LEU A 82 -1.49 -6.27 -12.67
N GLU A 83 -2.62 -5.64 -12.35
CA GLU A 83 -3.54 -5.12 -13.36
C GLU A 83 -3.04 -3.82 -14.01
N TYR A 84 -2.52 -2.85 -13.24
CA TYR A 84 -2.00 -1.64 -13.88
C TYR A 84 -0.73 -1.93 -14.68
N LYS A 85 0.12 -2.88 -14.29
CA LYS A 85 1.27 -3.29 -15.10
C LYS A 85 0.84 -3.83 -16.47
N LYS A 86 -0.22 -4.64 -16.51
CA LYS A 86 -0.80 -5.09 -17.79
C LYS A 86 -1.32 -3.92 -18.63
N HIS A 87 -1.83 -2.87 -17.99
CA HIS A 87 -2.26 -1.64 -18.66
C HIS A 87 -1.07 -0.86 -19.20
N LEU A 88 -0.02 -0.63 -18.38
CA LEU A 88 1.22 0.02 -18.79
C LEU A 88 1.82 -0.62 -20.04
N ASN A 89 1.93 -1.94 -20.06
CA ASN A 89 2.53 -2.67 -21.19
C ASN A 89 1.70 -2.60 -22.47
N LYS A 90 0.39 -2.30 -22.38
CA LYS A 90 -0.51 -2.20 -23.54
C LYS A 90 -0.68 -0.76 -24.01
N ALA A 91 -0.65 0.19 -23.11
CA ALA A 91 -0.83 1.59 -23.40
C ALA A 91 0.48 2.17 -23.94
N GLN A 92 0.44 2.70 -25.17
CA GLN A 92 1.58 3.39 -25.76
C GLN A 92 1.62 4.83 -25.25
N TYR A 93 2.32 5.06 -24.15
CA TYR A 93 2.53 6.42 -23.64
C TYR A 93 3.68 7.10 -24.35
N SER A 94 3.53 8.41 -24.59
CA SER A 94 4.59 9.22 -25.20
C SER A 94 5.66 9.68 -24.19
N ASN A 95 5.36 9.62 -22.89
CA ASN A 95 6.30 9.92 -21.81
C ASN A 95 5.83 9.30 -20.47
N LEU A 96 6.75 9.25 -19.50
CA LEU A 96 6.52 8.69 -18.17
C LEU A 96 5.49 9.47 -17.34
N ASP A 97 5.46 10.80 -17.42
CA ASP A 97 4.53 11.63 -16.63
C ASP A 97 3.07 11.30 -16.97
N LEU A 98 2.76 11.12 -18.26
CA LEU A 98 1.44 10.68 -18.71
C LEU A 98 1.10 9.27 -18.24
N ALA A 99 2.07 8.35 -18.25
CA ALA A 99 1.87 6.99 -17.76
C ALA A 99 1.53 6.99 -16.26
N ILE A 100 2.23 7.80 -15.47
CA ILE A 100 1.97 7.98 -14.02
C ILE A 100 0.57 8.53 -13.78
N ASP A 101 0.21 9.62 -14.47
CA ASP A 101 -1.10 10.25 -14.28
C ASP A 101 -2.26 9.34 -14.66
N ASP A 102 -2.14 8.65 -15.80
CA ASP A 102 -3.18 7.72 -16.25
C ASP A 102 -3.34 6.56 -15.26
N CYS A 103 -2.23 5.97 -14.81
CA CYS A 103 -2.26 4.93 -13.78
C CYS A 103 -2.92 5.40 -12.49
N ILE A 104 -2.54 6.58 -11.98
CA ILE A 104 -3.15 7.18 -10.77
C ILE A 104 -4.65 7.32 -10.93
N PHE A 105 -5.10 7.88 -12.05
CA PHE A 105 -6.52 8.12 -12.29
C PHE A 105 -7.32 6.84 -12.40
N LEU A 106 -6.80 5.85 -13.14
CA LEU A 106 -7.52 4.61 -13.44
C LEU A 106 -7.51 3.60 -12.29
N PHE A 107 -6.43 3.52 -11.51
CA PHE A 107 -6.25 2.44 -10.54
C PHE A 107 -6.21 2.91 -9.09
N PHE A 108 -5.65 4.07 -8.81
CA PHE A 108 -5.27 4.42 -7.43
C PHE A 108 -6.21 5.41 -6.73
N ILE A 109 -6.91 6.31 -7.43
CA ILE A 109 -7.85 7.25 -6.80
C ILE A 109 -8.96 6.52 -6.02
N SER A 110 -9.47 5.40 -6.56
CA SER A 110 -10.49 4.61 -5.88
C SER A 110 -9.91 3.84 -4.69
N TYR A 111 -8.71 3.27 -4.88
CA TYR A 111 -8.00 2.55 -3.83
C TYR A 111 -7.59 3.47 -2.67
N ASP A 112 -7.15 4.70 -2.94
CA ASP A 112 -6.78 5.70 -1.92
C ASP A 112 -7.95 6.00 -0.98
N ARG A 113 -9.14 6.22 -1.55
CA ARG A 113 -10.37 6.40 -0.78
C ARG A 113 -10.71 5.18 0.08
N HIS A 114 -10.33 3.97 -0.35
CA HIS A 114 -10.53 2.75 0.43
C HIS A 114 -9.50 2.63 1.55
N LEU A 115 -8.20 2.79 1.23
CA LEU A 115 -7.10 2.70 2.18
C LEU A 115 -7.20 3.76 3.29
N ARG A 116 -7.56 5.00 2.95
CA ARG A 116 -7.72 6.07 3.95
C ARG A 116 -8.84 5.81 4.97
N ARG A 117 -9.80 4.92 4.69
CA ARG A 117 -10.84 4.54 5.65
C ARG A 117 -10.33 3.64 6.77
N ILE A 118 -9.21 2.95 6.57
CA ILE A 118 -8.59 2.10 7.60
C ILE A 118 -7.55 2.86 8.45
N LEU A 119 -7.11 4.04 8.00
CA LEU A 119 -6.09 4.85 8.67
C LEU A 119 -6.71 5.93 9.57
N LYS A 120 -6.01 6.30 10.64
CA LYS A 120 -6.40 7.39 11.55
C LYS A 120 -6.47 8.71 10.79
N GLU A 121 -7.43 9.57 11.14
CA GLU A 121 -7.67 10.85 10.45
C GLU A 121 -6.49 11.83 10.56
N ASN A 122 -5.68 11.69 11.62
CA ASN A 122 -4.52 12.52 11.89
C ASN A 122 -3.20 12.00 11.28
N ILE A 123 -3.23 10.87 10.54
CA ILE A 123 -2.06 10.35 9.84
C ILE A 123 -1.49 11.41 8.91
N LYS A 124 -0.17 11.55 8.81
CA LYS A 124 0.45 12.58 7.94
C LYS A 124 0.45 12.12 6.48
N GLU A 125 0.39 13.06 5.54
CA GLU A 125 0.34 12.74 4.11
C GLU A 125 1.61 12.03 3.64
N TYR A 126 2.78 12.40 4.15
CA TYR A 126 4.02 11.68 3.85
C TYR A 126 4.01 10.24 4.37
N GLU A 127 3.31 9.95 5.47
CA GLU A 127 3.14 8.58 5.97
C GLU A 127 2.26 7.78 5.01
N VAL A 128 1.17 8.38 4.50
CA VAL A 128 0.34 7.74 3.47
C VAL A 128 1.12 7.54 2.16
N SER A 129 1.96 8.50 1.79
CA SER A 129 2.82 8.42 0.59
C SER A 129 3.83 7.27 0.70
N ALA A 130 4.57 7.20 1.81
CA ALA A 130 5.51 6.11 2.08
C ALA A 130 4.80 4.76 2.18
N LEU A 131 3.55 4.73 2.66
CA LEU A 131 2.72 3.52 2.64
C LEU A 131 2.44 3.06 1.22
N TYR A 132 2.10 3.94 0.28
CA TYR A 132 1.90 3.53 -1.12
C TYR A 132 3.15 2.92 -1.71
N GLU A 133 4.30 3.57 -1.52
CA GLU A 133 5.55 3.01 -2.00
C GLU A 133 5.80 1.64 -1.36
N ALA A 134 5.55 1.49 -0.05
CA ALA A 134 5.73 0.22 0.64
C ALA A 134 4.79 -0.89 0.16
N LEU A 135 3.51 -0.57 -0.04
CA LEU A 135 2.48 -1.54 -0.44
C LEU A 135 2.65 -2.00 -1.89
N PHE A 136 3.22 -1.17 -2.75
CA PHE A 136 3.33 -1.43 -4.19
C PHE A 136 4.77 -1.68 -4.68
N SER A 137 5.79 -1.51 -3.84
CA SER A 137 7.19 -1.71 -4.22
C SER A 137 7.44 -3.08 -4.88
N PRO A 138 8.28 -3.16 -5.93
CA PRO A 138 8.84 -4.42 -6.40
C PRO A 138 9.67 -5.11 -5.33
N ASP A 139 10.02 -6.37 -5.62
CA ASP A 139 11.06 -7.11 -4.91
C ASP A 139 12.40 -6.34 -4.97
N ASN A 140 12.56 -5.34 -4.10
CA ASN A 140 13.74 -4.50 -3.98
C ASN A 140 14.51 -4.90 -2.71
N LYS A 141 15.82 -5.09 -2.87
CA LYS A 141 16.75 -5.41 -1.78
C LYS A 141 16.95 -4.23 -0.82
N ASP A 142 16.69 -3.00 -1.27
CA ASP A 142 16.94 -1.77 -0.51
C ASP A 142 15.69 -1.22 0.21
N PHE A 143 14.66 -2.04 0.43
CA PHE A 143 13.45 -1.62 1.13
C PHE A 143 13.72 -1.26 2.59
N ASN A 144 13.36 -0.04 3.00
CA ASN A 144 13.45 0.43 4.38
C ASN A 144 12.41 1.53 4.66
N ILE A 145 11.37 1.20 5.43
CA ILE A 145 10.27 2.13 5.69
C ILE A 145 10.70 3.41 6.41
N ILE A 146 11.72 3.35 7.28
CA ILE A 146 12.23 4.54 7.99
C ILE A 146 12.89 5.51 7.01
N ARG A 147 13.68 5.00 6.06
CA ARG A 147 14.27 5.82 5.00
C ARG A 147 13.18 6.45 4.13
N MET A 148 12.23 5.64 3.65
CA MET A 148 11.11 6.09 2.82
C MET A 148 10.33 7.20 3.53
N LEU A 149 10.02 7.05 4.82
CA LEU A 149 9.32 8.08 5.59
C LEU A 149 10.05 9.42 5.59
N GLU A 150 11.36 9.45 5.79
CA GLU A 150 12.14 10.70 5.78
C GLU A 150 12.25 11.31 4.38
N GLU A 151 12.40 10.48 3.33
CA GLU A 151 12.37 10.93 1.94
C GLU A 151 11.03 11.62 1.62
N HIS A 152 9.91 10.94 1.87
CA HIS A 152 8.56 11.47 1.61
C HIS A 152 8.22 12.70 2.45
N LYS A 153 8.73 12.79 3.68
CA LYS A 153 8.47 13.94 4.58
C LYS A 153 9.02 15.25 4.03
N SER A 154 10.08 15.20 3.22
CA SER A 154 10.66 16.38 2.57
C SER A 154 9.87 16.85 1.35
N ILE A 155 9.06 15.97 0.74
CA ILE A 155 8.41 16.19 -0.57
C ILE A 155 6.88 16.32 -0.44
N VAL A 156 6.29 15.60 0.51
CA VAL A 156 4.83 15.49 0.68
C VAL A 156 4.37 16.26 1.92
N PRO A 157 3.94 17.51 1.73
CA PRO A 157 3.49 18.35 2.84
C PRO A 157 2.12 17.88 3.36
N THR A 158 1.92 18.01 4.67
CA THR A 158 0.59 17.92 5.28
C THR A 158 0.10 19.33 5.59
N PHE A 159 -0.86 19.83 4.80
CA PHE A 159 -1.36 21.19 4.94
C PHE A 159 -2.70 21.28 5.68
N PHE A 160 -2.84 22.36 6.45
CA PHE A 160 -4.09 22.73 7.11
C PHE A 160 -4.45 24.17 6.77
N LYS A 161 -5.72 24.42 6.44
CA LYS A 161 -6.34 25.74 6.45
C LYS A 161 -7.17 25.83 7.71
N GLU A 162 -6.70 26.62 8.69
CA GLU A 162 -7.25 26.64 10.06
C GLU A 162 -7.21 25.22 10.66
N THR A 163 -8.37 24.63 10.95
CA THR A 163 -8.49 23.24 11.44
C THR A 163 -8.75 22.22 10.33
N LYS A 164 -9.02 22.69 9.10
CA LYS A 164 -9.38 21.82 7.98
C LYS A 164 -8.13 21.38 7.22
N ARG A 165 -7.92 20.06 7.15
CA ARG A 165 -6.89 19.45 6.30
C ARG A 165 -7.19 19.76 4.82
N ILE A 166 -6.19 20.25 4.09
CA ILE A 166 -6.29 20.45 2.64
C ILE A 166 -6.15 19.09 1.96
N ASP A 167 -6.96 18.83 0.93
CA ASP A 167 -6.85 17.61 0.15
C ASP A 167 -5.57 17.65 -0.72
N THR A 168 -4.62 16.79 -0.38
CA THR A 168 -3.38 16.60 -1.14
C THR A 168 -3.31 15.20 -1.76
N SER A 169 -4.43 14.49 -1.88
CA SER A 169 -4.45 13.06 -2.20
C SER A 169 -3.74 12.74 -3.51
N ILE A 170 -3.89 13.58 -4.54
CA ILE A 170 -3.19 13.41 -5.83
C ILE A 170 -1.68 13.58 -5.68
N ILE A 171 -1.22 14.57 -4.91
CA ILE A 171 0.22 14.80 -4.66
C ILE A 171 0.79 13.62 -3.88
N THR A 172 0.08 13.16 -2.85
CA THR A 172 0.45 12.00 -2.04
C THR A 172 0.55 10.73 -2.89
N LEU A 173 -0.44 10.49 -3.76
CA LEU A 173 -0.43 9.36 -4.68
C LEU A 173 0.72 9.44 -5.69
N ARG A 174 0.92 10.62 -6.32
CA ARG A 174 2.02 10.81 -7.28
C ARG A 174 3.36 10.51 -6.67
N ASN A 175 3.65 11.06 -5.50
CA ASN A 175 4.94 10.83 -4.85
C ASN A 175 5.09 9.38 -4.39
N GLY A 176 4.08 8.80 -3.74
CA GLY A 176 4.14 7.42 -3.24
C GLY A 176 4.25 6.35 -4.32
N LEU A 177 3.82 6.65 -5.56
CA LEU A 177 3.81 5.69 -6.66
C LEU A 177 4.80 6.02 -7.78
N LEU A 178 5.51 7.15 -7.71
CA LEU A 178 6.40 7.63 -8.77
C LEU A 178 7.43 6.59 -9.18
N GLU A 179 8.30 6.20 -8.24
CA GLU A 179 9.38 5.25 -8.53
C GLU A 179 8.82 3.84 -8.80
N VAL A 180 7.70 3.47 -8.18
CA VAL A 180 7.06 2.18 -8.42
C VAL A 180 6.54 2.05 -9.85
N ILE A 181 5.82 3.06 -10.34
CA ILE A 181 5.29 3.08 -11.71
C ILE A 181 6.43 3.20 -12.71
N LYS A 182 7.45 4.02 -12.43
CA LYS A 182 8.64 4.17 -13.26
C LYS A 182 9.39 2.85 -13.42
N ASP A 183 9.67 2.16 -12.31
CA ASP A 183 10.31 0.84 -12.33
C ASP A 183 9.50 -0.19 -13.13
N ASP A 184 8.18 -0.09 -13.10
CA ASP A 184 7.29 -0.99 -13.85
C ASP A 184 7.11 -0.57 -15.33
N PHE A 185 7.33 0.69 -15.66
CA PHE A 185 7.29 1.21 -17.03
C PHE A 185 8.57 0.87 -17.80
N ASP A 186 9.72 0.89 -17.12
CA ASP A 186 11.03 0.61 -17.71
C ASP A 186 11.30 -0.89 -17.94
N ARG A 187 10.44 -1.80 -17.44
CA ARG A 187 10.61 -3.27 -17.46
C ARG A 187 9.56 -3.99 -18.29
#